data_AF-A0A496SE03-F1
#
_entry.id   AF-A0A496SE03-F1
#
_cell.length_a   1.000
_cell.length_b   1.000
_cell.length_c   1.000
_cell.angle_alpha   90.00
_cell.angle_beta   90.00
_cell.angle_gamma   90.00
#
_symmetry.space_group_name_H-M   'P 1'
#
loop_
_entity.id
_entity.type
_entity.pdbx_description
1 polymer ?
#
loop_
_entity_poly.entity_id
_entity_poly.type
_entity_poly.pdbx_seq_one_letter_code
_entity_poly.pdbx_strand_id
1 'polypeptide(L)'
;MMDDARRAVNEGKDLRWLWRRLEYARLRYGTALDSVLRLVRTGKRKVQKELKALKGMLDDGVKEAFRKGAGMLGVPARKPLRRRDSYKERASRFVPVRKVVGEFLGTRIPDEERDGWNKMCERDNIKGGVATRALYWADGRRNVAEIEELVECEMEVEGVRLLEFFQRLEGMDYVRLRKEGEG
;
A
#
# COMPACT_ATOMS: atom_id res chain seq x y z
N MET A 1 0.18 5.75 -16.01
CA MET A 1 0.75 6.98 -15.38
C MET A 1 0.13 8.25 -15.94
N MET A 2 0.18 8.51 -17.26
CA MET A 2 -0.57 9.65 -17.86
C MET A 2 -2.10 9.48 -17.71
N ASP A 3 -2.59 8.24 -17.68
CA ASP A 3 -4.01 7.97 -17.49
C ASP A 3 -4.51 8.40 -16.10
N ASP A 4 -3.71 8.23 -15.03
CA ASP A 4 -4.08 8.70 -13.70
C ASP A 4 -4.19 10.23 -13.64
N ALA A 5 -3.35 10.97 -14.37
CA ALA A 5 -3.44 12.43 -14.45
C ALA A 5 -4.73 12.90 -15.15
N ARG A 6 -5.08 12.26 -16.27
CA ARG A 6 -6.35 12.52 -16.98
C ARG A 6 -7.55 12.14 -16.11
N ARG A 7 -7.47 10.99 -15.44
CA ARG A 7 -8.51 10.50 -14.54
C ARG A 7 -8.71 11.45 -13.36
N ALA A 8 -7.63 12.00 -12.81
CA ALA A 8 -7.73 12.98 -11.73
C ALA A 8 -8.53 14.22 -12.16
N VAL A 9 -8.29 14.75 -13.36
CA VAL A 9 -9.04 15.88 -13.90
C VAL A 9 -10.50 15.51 -14.16
N ASN A 10 -10.73 14.39 -14.87
CA ASN A 10 -12.06 13.98 -15.30
C ASN A 10 -12.99 13.60 -14.14
N GLU A 11 -12.44 13.00 -13.08
CA GLU A 11 -13.19 12.57 -11.90
C GLU A 11 -13.13 13.58 -10.74
N GLY A 12 -12.53 14.76 -10.96
CA GLY A 12 -12.41 15.80 -9.92
C GLY A 12 -11.57 15.37 -8.71
N LYS A 13 -10.59 14.48 -8.89
CA LYS A 13 -9.67 14.06 -7.82
C LYS A 13 -8.61 15.13 -7.58
N ASP A 14 -8.11 15.18 -6.34
CA ASP A 14 -7.13 16.18 -5.93
C ASP A 14 -5.67 15.73 -6.16
N LEU A 15 -4.74 16.66 -5.92
CA LEU A 15 -3.30 16.42 -6.04
C LEU A 15 -2.80 15.30 -5.10
N ARG A 16 -3.46 15.09 -3.94
CA ARG A 16 -3.11 14.01 -3.00
C ARG A 16 -3.45 12.65 -3.57
N TRP A 17 -4.63 12.53 -4.17
CA TRP A 17 -5.03 11.31 -4.85
C TRP A 17 -4.04 10.95 -5.96
N LEU A 18 -3.69 11.91 -6.82
CA LEU A 18 -2.74 11.69 -7.90
C LEU A 18 -1.35 11.28 -7.37
N TRP A 19 -0.85 11.99 -6.34
CA TRP A 19 0.41 11.66 -5.70
C TRP A 19 0.43 10.23 -5.16
N ARG A 20 -0.63 9.82 -4.42
CA ARG A 20 -0.73 8.47 -3.86
C ARG A 20 -0.72 7.39 -4.95
N ARG A 21 -1.48 7.58 -6.03
CA ARG A 21 -1.55 6.65 -7.16
C ARG A 21 -0.21 6.47 -7.86
N LEU A 22 0.49 7.57 -8.12
CA LEU A 22 1.80 7.54 -8.76
C LEU A 22 2.87 6.92 -7.85
N GLU A 23 2.87 7.23 -6.55
CA GLU A 23 3.78 6.57 -5.59
C GLU A 23 3.48 5.08 -5.43
N TYR A 24 2.21 4.67 -5.44
CA TYR A 24 1.84 3.26 -5.44
C TYR A 24 2.40 2.54 -6.70
N ALA A 25 2.19 3.12 -7.89
CA ALA A 25 2.73 2.56 -9.14
C ALA A 25 4.27 2.46 -9.09
N ARG A 26 4.94 3.53 -8.64
CA ARG A 26 6.40 3.57 -8.44
C ARG A 26 6.87 2.43 -7.55
N LEU A 27 6.19 2.23 -6.41
CA LEU A 27 6.53 1.19 -5.44
C LEU A 27 6.33 -0.22 -6.02
N ARG A 28 5.20 -0.48 -6.69
CA ARG A 28 4.87 -1.79 -7.26
C ARG A 28 5.87 -2.17 -8.36
N TYR A 29 6.07 -1.31 -9.33
CA TYR A 29 7.01 -1.57 -10.43
C TYR A 29 8.46 -1.61 -9.92
N GLY A 30 8.83 -0.75 -8.97
CA GLY A 30 10.14 -0.80 -8.32
C GLY A 30 10.38 -2.14 -7.61
N THR A 31 9.39 -2.66 -6.88
CA THR A 31 9.47 -3.97 -6.20
C THR A 31 9.58 -5.13 -7.19
N ALA A 32 8.89 -5.05 -8.33
CA ALA A 32 9.00 -6.04 -9.41
C ALA A 32 10.40 -6.01 -10.03
N LEU A 33 10.94 -4.83 -10.34
CA LEU A 33 12.30 -4.67 -10.85
C LEU A 33 13.36 -5.18 -9.86
N ASP A 34 13.20 -4.88 -8.57
CA ASP A 34 14.10 -5.38 -7.51
C ASP A 34 14.06 -6.90 -7.39
N SER A 35 12.87 -7.50 -7.55
CA SER A 35 12.71 -8.96 -7.57
C SER A 35 13.46 -9.60 -8.73
N VAL A 36 13.35 -9.04 -9.94
CA VAL A 36 14.08 -9.52 -11.12
C VAL A 36 15.59 -9.31 -10.95
N LEU A 37 16.01 -8.14 -10.49
CA LEU A 37 17.42 -7.84 -10.20
C LEU A 37 18.04 -8.85 -9.23
N ARG A 38 17.29 -9.28 -8.22
CA ARG A 38 17.73 -10.32 -7.27
C ARG A 38 17.93 -11.68 -7.94
N LEU A 39 17.11 -12.05 -8.93
CA LEU A 39 17.20 -13.33 -9.63
C LEU A 39 18.33 -13.34 -10.68
N VAL A 40 18.64 -12.20 -11.29
CA VAL A 40 19.67 -12.08 -12.35
C VAL A 40 21.08 -11.83 -11.76
N ARG A 41 21.31 -12.22 -10.49
CA ARG A 41 22.52 -11.88 -9.72
C ARG A 41 23.83 -12.45 -10.29
N THR A 42 23.80 -13.50 -11.12
CA THR A 42 24.99 -14.16 -11.65
C THR A 42 25.19 -13.94 -13.15
N GLY A 43 26.38 -13.48 -13.54
CA GLY A 43 26.90 -13.50 -14.93
C GLY A 43 26.37 -12.45 -15.91
N LYS A 44 25.21 -11.82 -15.68
CA LYS A 44 24.55 -10.94 -16.66
C LYS A 44 24.67 -9.44 -16.32
N ARG A 45 25.91 -8.92 -16.24
CA ARG A 45 26.19 -7.49 -15.90
C ARG A 45 25.44 -6.48 -16.77
N LYS A 46 25.30 -6.75 -18.08
CA LYS A 46 24.55 -5.88 -19.01
C LYS A 46 23.08 -5.76 -18.61
N VAL A 47 22.42 -6.88 -18.33
CA VAL A 47 21.02 -6.92 -17.90
C VAL A 47 20.81 -6.19 -16.57
N GLN A 48 21.75 -6.32 -15.62
CA GLN A 48 21.69 -5.57 -14.36
C GLN A 48 21.78 -4.06 -14.58
N LYS A 49 22.64 -3.61 -15.49
CA LYS A 49 22.77 -2.18 -15.84
C LYS A 49 21.47 -1.65 -16.45
N GLU A 50 20.88 -2.40 -17.39
CA GLU A 50 19.62 -2.04 -18.04
C GLU A 50 18.46 -1.99 -17.04
N LEU A 51 18.33 -2.98 -16.16
CA LEU A 51 17.29 -3.00 -15.12
C LEU A 51 17.43 -1.83 -14.12
N LYS A 52 18.66 -1.47 -13.74
CA LYS A 52 18.90 -0.28 -12.90
C LYS A 52 18.54 1.02 -13.63
N ALA A 53 18.87 1.13 -14.92
CA ALA A 53 18.48 2.28 -15.74
C ALA A 53 16.96 2.39 -15.85
N LEU A 54 16.24 1.28 -16.09
CA LEU A 54 14.79 1.24 -16.11
C LEU A 54 14.18 1.69 -14.78
N LYS A 55 14.78 1.29 -13.64
CA LYS A 55 14.34 1.76 -12.32
C LYS A 55 14.51 3.28 -12.17
N GLY A 56 15.61 3.85 -12.65
CA GLY A 56 15.81 5.30 -12.67
C GLY A 56 14.77 6.01 -13.56
N MET A 57 14.52 5.48 -14.75
CA MET A 57 13.50 6.00 -15.66
C MET A 57 12.09 5.95 -15.07
N LEU A 58 11.77 4.93 -14.26
CA LEU A 58 10.50 4.84 -13.53
C LEU A 58 10.35 6.00 -12.54
N ASP A 59 11.37 6.29 -11.73
CA ASP A 59 11.34 7.38 -10.76
C ASP A 59 11.18 8.74 -11.46
N ASP A 60 11.88 8.96 -12.58
CA ASP A 60 11.78 10.20 -13.34
C ASP A 60 10.45 10.33 -14.08
N GLY A 61 9.93 9.23 -14.63
CA GLY A 61 8.62 9.16 -15.26
C GLY A 61 7.49 9.50 -14.28
N VAL A 62 7.58 9.03 -13.03
CA VAL A 62 6.63 9.36 -11.97
C VAL A 62 6.67 10.85 -11.60
N LYS A 63 7.86 11.43 -11.43
CA LYS A 63 8.02 12.86 -11.17
C LYS A 63 7.42 13.70 -12.29
N GLU A 64 7.69 13.33 -13.53
CA GLU A 64 7.20 14.05 -14.70
C GLU A 64 5.69 13.93 -14.86
N ALA A 65 5.12 12.74 -14.65
CA ALA A 65 3.68 12.53 -14.63
C ALA A 65 3.00 13.37 -13.54
N PHE A 66 3.61 13.45 -12.35
CA PHE A 66 3.08 14.28 -11.26
C PHE A 66 3.12 15.78 -11.61
N ARG A 67 4.21 16.28 -12.20
CA ARG A 67 4.31 17.68 -12.64
C ARG A 67 3.24 18.02 -13.68
N LYS A 68 3.10 17.17 -14.69
CA LYS A 68 2.08 17.36 -15.75
C LYS A 68 0.67 17.33 -15.18
N GLY A 69 0.36 16.34 -14.34
CA GLY A 69 -0.96 16.23 -13.72
C GLY A 69 -1.26 17.40 -12.78
N ALA A 70 -0.28 17.89 -12.01
CA ALA A 70 -0.45 19.10 -11.21
C ALA A 70 -0.77 20.32 -12.09
N GLY A 71 -0.06 20.49 -13.21
CA GLY A 71 -0.34 21.52 -14.20
C GLY A 71 -1.74 21.41 -14.79
N MET A 72 -2.21 20.21 -15.11
CA MET A 72 -3.57 19.96 -15.58
C MET A 72 -4.65 20.30 -14.53
N LEU A 73 -4.34 20.10 -13.25
CA LEU A 73 -5.20 20.46 -12.12
C LEU A 73 -5.11 21.94 -11.74
N GLY A 74 -4.25 22.74 -12.41
CA GLY A 74 -4.08 24.16 -12.12
C GLY A 74 -3.38 24.46 -10.79
N VAL A 75 -2.64 23.50 -10.23
CA VAL A 75 -1.97 23.61 -8.92
C VAL A 75 -0.46 23.40 -9.04
N PRO A 76 0.36 23.99 -8.14
CA PRO A 76 1.80 23.74 -8.17
C PRO A 76 2.11 22.28 -7.83
N ALA A 77 3.10 21.71 -8.54
CA ALA A 77 3.59 20.35 -8.33
C ALA A 77 4.39 20.20 -7.03
N ARG A 78 3.72 20.41 -5.89
CA ARG A 78 4.28 20.24 -4.55
C ARG A 78 3.82 18.91 -3.97
N LYS A 79 4.77 18.15 -3.42
CA LYS A 79 4.46 16.91 -2.70
C LYS A 79 3.42 17.22 -1.62
N PRO A 80 2.24 16.59 -1.65
CA PRO A 80 1.21 16.87 -0.67
C PRO A 80 1.63 16.42 0.73
N LEU A 81 1.30 17.21 1.74
CA LEU A 81 1.44 16.80 3.12
C LEU A 81 0.45 15.67 3.44
N ARG A 82 0.94 14.59 4.06
CA ARG A 82 0.09 13.54 4.61
C ARG A 82 -0.71 14.14 5.76
N ARG A 83 -2.00 14.41 5.54
CA ARG A 83 -2.92 14.72 6.64
C ARG A 83 -3.34 13.38 7.26
N ARG A 84 -3.02 13.19 8.53
CA ARG A 84 -3.48 12.04 9.31
C ARG A 84 -4.56 12.55 10.26
N ASP A 85 -5.69 11.85 10.28
CA ASP A 85 -6.63 11.99 11.37
C ASP A 85 -6.12 11.21 12.59
N SER A 86 -6.80 11.35 13.73
CA SER A 86 -6.43 10.67 14.97
C SER A 86 -6.38 9.14 14.82
N TYR A 87 -7.19 8.58 13.92
CA TYR A 87 -7.15 7.16 13.59
C TYR A 87 -5.85 6.79 12.87
N LYS A 88 -5.50 7.48 11.78
CA LYS A 88 -4.28 7.23 11.00
C LYS A 88 -3.02 7.46 11.82
N GLU A 89 -3.03 8.40 12.76
CA GLU A 89 -1.94 8.59 13.72
C GLU A 89 -1.76 7.39 14.66
N ARG A 90 -2.86 6.78 15.11
CA ARG A 90 -2.79 5.54 15.89
C ARG A 90 -2.31 4.37 15.05
N ALA A 91 -2.88 4.21 13.85
CA ALA A 91 -2.53 3.13 12.93
C ALA A 91 -1.05 3.20 12.50
N SER A 92 -0.48 4.40 12.34
CA SER A 92 0.94 4.53 11.96
C SER A 92 1.91 4.04 13.03
N ARG A 93 1.48 3.86 14.29
CA ARG A 93 2.35 3.39 15.37
C ARG A 93 2.65 1.90 15.32
N PHE A 94 1.96 1.14 14.47
CA PHE A 94 2.07 -0.32 14.44
C PHE A 94 2.59 -0.78 13.09
N VAL A 95 3.59 -1.66 13.12
CA VAL A 95 4.19 -2.31 11.96
C VAL A 95 3.84 -3.80 12.02
N PRO A 96 2.90 -4.29 11.19
CA PRO A 96 2.54 -5.70 11.18
C PRO A 96 3.64 -6.55 10.51
N VAL A 97 4.00 -7.64 11.18
CA VAL A 97 4.90 -8.68 10.69
C VAL A 97 4.10 -9.98 10.60
N ARG A 98 3.89 -10.45 9.38
CA ARG A 98 3.16 -11.69 9.13
C ARG A 98 3.94 -12.92 9.62
N LYS A 99 3.28 -13.80 10.37
CA LYS A 99 3.85 -15.06 10.90
C LYS A 99 3.58 -16.27 10.01
N VAL A 100 2.43 -16.29 9.34
CA VAL A 100 1.97 -17.45 8.54
C VAL A 100 1.99 -17.09 7.05
N VAL A 101 2.62 -17.90 6.21
CA VAL A 101 2.59 -17.75 4.74
C VAL A 101 1.27 -18.28 4.16
N GLY A 102 0.72 -17.64 3.12
CA GLY A 102 -0.46 -18.14 2.38
C GLY A 102 -1.65 -17.18 2.38
N GLU A 103 -2.87 -17.70 2.47
CA GLU A 103 -4.09 -16.90 2.63
C GLU A 103 -4.61 -17.03 4.08
N PHE A 104 -5.28 -16.00 4.57
CA PHE A 104 -6.05 -16.10 5.79
C PHE A 104 -7.42 -16.67 5.45
N LEU A 105 -7.68 -17.89 5.92
CA LEU A 105 -8.97 -18.55 5.72
C LEU A 105 -9.92 -18.12 6.83
N GLY A 106 -11.09 -17.60 6.48
CA GLY A 106 -12.12 -17.20 7.46
C GLY A 106 -12.60 -18.34 8.36
N THR A 107 -12.39 -19.59 7.95
CA THR A 107 -12.66 -20.79 8.78
C THR A 107 -11.80 -20.86 10.04
N ARG A 108 -10.71 -20.09 10.12
CA ARG A 108 -9.84 -20.02 11.29
C ARG A 108 -10.37 -19.06 12.38
N ILE A 109 -11.43 -18.33 12.08
CA ILE A 109 -12.15 -17.51 13.07
C ILE A 109 -13.14 -18.45 13.81
N PRO A 110 -13.07 -18.51 15.15
CA PRO A 110 -14.02 -19.26 15.96
C PRO A 110 -15.46 -18.87 15.63
N ASP A 111 -16.38 -19.84 15.62
CA ASP A 111 -17.77 -19.63 15.20
C ASP A 111 -18.44 -18.53 16.03
N GLU A 112 -18.14 -18.47 17.32
CA GLU A 112 -18.65 -17.50 18.29
C GLU A 112 -18.18 -16.06 17.99
N GLU A 113 -17.05 -15.91 17.32
CA GLU A 113 -16.46 -14.61 16.98
C GLU A 113 -16.80 -14.13 15.57
N ARG A 114 -17.35 -15.00 14.71
CA ARG A 114 -17.59 -14.70 13.29
C ARG A 114 -18.48 -13.49 13.06
N ASP A 115 -19.55 -13.35 13.85
CA ASP A 115 -20.45 -12.21 13.74
C ASP A 115 -19.75 -10.89 14.06
N GLY A 116 -18.94 -10.89 15.12
CA GLY A 116 -18.14 -9.73 15.50
C GLY A 116 -17.07 -9.39 14.46
N TRP A 117 -16.45 -10.42 13.87
CA TRP A 117 -15.49 -10.27 12.79
C TRP A 117 -16.13 -9.66 11.53
N ASN A 118 -17.27 -10.19 11.11
CA ASN A 118 -17.98 -9.72 9.91
C ASN A 118 -18.45 -8.27 10.08
N LYS A 119 -19.00 -7.92 11.25
CA LYS A 119 -19.39 -6.54 11.57
C LYS A 119 -18.20 -5.57 11.54
N MET A 120 -17.05 -5.98 12.07
CA MET A 120 -15.81 -5.19 12.00
C MET A 120 -15.36 -5.00 10.55
N CYS A 121 -15.30 -6.08 9.76
CA CYS A 121 -14.90 -6.00 8.36
C CYS A 121 -15.82 -5.10 7.53
N GLU A 122 -17.14 -5.17 7.76
CA GLU A 122 -18.09 -4.32 7.06
C GLU A 122 -17.91 -2.84 7.42
N ARG A 123 -17.83 -2.52 8.72
CA ARG A 123 -17.62 -1.16 9.24
C ARG A 123 -16.32 -0.55 8.71
N ASP A 124 -15.28 -1.35 8.61
CA ASP A 124 -13.92 -0.91 8.29
C ASP A 124 -13.56 -1.05 6.80
N ASN A 125 -14.56 -1.33 5.97
CA ASN A 125 -14.45 -1.51 4.51
C ASN A 125 -13.45 -2.59 4.07
N ILE A 126 -13.34 -3.66 4.86
CA ILE A 126 -12.52 -4.84 4.58
C ILE A 126 -13.36 -5.86 3.81
N LYS A 127 -13.67 -5.55 2.55
CA LYS A 127 -14.48 -6.38 1.66
C LYS A 127 -13.64 -6.99 0.54
N GLY A 128 -14.11 -8.10 -0.03
CA GLY A 128 -13.44 -8.78 -1.14
C GLY A 128 -11.97 -9.10 -0.85
N GLY A 129 -11.07 -8.64 -1.72
CA GLY A 129 -9.62 -8.90 -1.62
C GLY A 129 -8.83 -8.04 -0.62
N VAL A 130 -9.46 -7.09 0.08
CA VAL A 130 -8.77 -6.11 0.95
C VAL A 130 -7.92 -6.80 2.02
N ALA A 131 -8.49 -7.77 2.76
CA ALA A 131 -7.77 -8.51 3.79
C ALA A 131 -6.53 -9.23 3.24
N THR A 132 -6.68 -9.91 2.11
CA THR A 132 -5.59 -10.63 1.44
C THR A 132 -4.48 -9.67 0.98
N ARG A 133 -4.83 -8.53 0.40
CA ARG A 133 -3.84 -7.50 0.00
C ARG A 133 -3.12 -6.90 1.21
N ALA A 134 -3.85 -6.58 2.28
CA ALA A 134 -3.25 -6.10 3.52
C ALA A 134 -2.20 -7.06 4.07
N LEU A 135 -2.49 -8.36 4.07
CA LEU A 135 -1.56 -9.40 4.51
C LEU A 135 -0.31 -9.53 3.63
N TYR A 136 -0.37 -9.23 2.32
CA TYR A 136 0.82 -9.21 1.48
C TYR A 136 1.75 -8.03 1.78
N TRP A 137 1.21 -6.95 2.33
CA TRP A 137 1.98 -5.78 2.73
C TRP A 137 2.47 -5.82 4.19
N ALA A 138 2.01 -6.79 4.99
CA ALA A 138 2.44 -7.03 6.37
C ALA A 138 3.83 -7.70 6.46
N ASP A 139 4.81 -7.14 5.76
CA ASP A 139 6.18 -7.64 5.62
C ASP A 139 7.14 -7.12 6.71
N GLY A 140 6.62 -6.43 7.72
CA GLY A 140 7.42 -5.83 8.78
C GLY A 140 8.14 -4.54 8.42
N ARG A 141 7.86 -3.94 7.25
CA ARG A 141 8.51 -2.69 6.80
C ARG A 141 7.61 -1.46 6.86
N ARG A 142 6.30 -1.64 6.68
CA ARG A 142 5.32 -0.55 6.57
C ARG A 142 4.41 -0.55 7.78
N ASN A 143 4.04 0.63 8.25
CA ASN A 143 3.04 0.73 9.31
C ASN A 143 1.62 0.52 8.75
N VAL A 144 0.64 0.27 9.63
CA VAL A 144 -0.74 -0.03 9.23
C VAL A 144 -1.35 1.08 8.37
N ALA A 145 -1.10 2.36 8.71
CA ALA A 145 -1.63 3.50 7.95
C ALA A 145 -1.12 3.52 6.49
N GLU A 146 0.15 3.16 6.28
CA GLU A 146 0.74 3.04 4.94
C GLU A 146 0.17 1.85 4.18
N ILE A 147 -0.08 0.72 4.86
CA ILE A 147 -0.71 -0.44 4.24
C ILE A 147 -2.13 -0.10 3.77
N GLU A 148 -2.91 0.62 4.58
CA GLU A 148 -4.25 1.09 4.18
C GLU A 148 -4.18 1.95 2.91
N GLU A 149 -3.26 2.92 2.84
CA GLU A 149 -3.08 3.75 1.63
C GLU A 149 -2.75 2.90 0.38
N LEU A 150 -1.91 1.87 0.53
CA LEU A 150 -1.54 0.98 -0.57
C LEU A 150 -2.71 0.11 -1.02
N VAL A 151 -3.47 -0.44 -0.07
CA VAL A 151 -4.62 -1.29 -0.37
C VAL A 151 -5.75 -0.49 -1.02
N GLU A 152 -6.01 0.73 -0.55
CA GLU A 152 -6.95 1.67 -1.19
C GLU A 152 -6.55 1.94 -2.66
N CYS A 153 -5.26 2.16 -2.92
CA CYS A 153 -4.76 2.36 -4.29
C CYS A 153 -4.89 1.11 -5.17
N GLU A 154 -4.60 -0.06 -4.60
CA GLU A 154 -4.62 -1.35 -5.32
C GLU A 154 -6.04 -1.82 -5.65
N MET A 155 -6.97 -1.60 -4.73
CA MET A 155 -8.35 -2.07 -4.83
C MET A 155 -9.32 -0.99 -5.35
N GLU A 156 -8.83 0.23 -5.58
CA GLU A 156 -9.63 1.41 -5.98
C GLU A 156 -10.82 1.67 -5.04
N VAL A 157 -10.58 1.51 -3.74
CA VAL A 157 -11.54 1.80 -2.66
C VAL A 157 -11.01 2.91 -1.77
N GLU A 158 -11.88 3.51 -0.95
CA GLU A 158 -11.51 4.53 0.03
C GLU A 158 -12.04 4.13 1.43
N GLY A 159 -11.41 4.64 2.49
CA GLY A 159 -11.89 4.49 3.86
C GLY A 159 -11.57 3.13 4.49
N VAL A 160 -10.51 2.45 4.02
CA VAL A 160 -10.08 1.17 4.59
C VAL A 160 -9.42 1.39 5.95
N ARG A 161 -9.85 0.63 6.96
CA ARG A 161 -9.32 0.68 8.32
C ARG A 161 -8.84 -0.70 8.78
N LEU A 162 -7.54 -0.90 8.89
CA LEU A 162 -6.91 -2.20 9.14
C LEU A 162 -6.35 -2.36 10.56
N LEU A 163 -6.41 -1.33 11.41
CA LEU A 163 -5.80 -1.41 12.74
C LEU A 163 -6.44 -2.50 13.60
N GLU A 164 -7.77 -2.50 13.74
CA GLU A 164 -8.46 -3.52 14.54
C GLU A 164 -8.30 -4.91 13.90
N PHE A 165 -8.36 -5.00 12.57
CA PHE A 165 -8.12 -6.23 11.83
C PHE A 165 -6.76 -6.86 12.18
N PHE A 166 -5.68 -6.08 12.14
CA PHE A 166 -4.36 -6.59 12.51
C PHE A 166 -4.24 -6.93 14.00
N GLN A 167 -4.91 -6.20 14.88
CA GLN A 167 -4.93 -6.50 16.32
C GLN A 167 -5.62 -7.85 16.61
N ARG A 168 -6.74 -8.13 15.95
CA ARG A 168 -7.40 -9.43 16.09
C ARG A 168 -6.56 -10.57 15.51
N LEU A 169 -5.90 -10.33 14.36
CA LEU A 169 -4.96 -11.31 13.79
C LEU A 169 -3.75 -11.57 14.68
N GLU A 170 -3.30 -10.59 15.45
CA GLU A 170 -2.25 -10.79 16.47
C GLU A 170 -2.73 -11.69 17.60
N GLY A 171 -3.95 -11.50 18.09
CA GLY A 171 -4.57 -12.39 19.08
C GLY A 171 -4.70 -13.85 18.60
N MET A 172 -4.79 -14.07 17.29
CA MET A 172 -4.85 -15.39 16.64
C MET A 172 -3.47 -15.90 16.16
N ASP A 173 -2.38 -15.22 16.51
CA ASP A 173 -1.00 -15.57 16.13
C ASP A 173 -0.70 -15.55 14.61
N TYR A 174 -1.50 -14.84 13.81
CA TYR A 174 -1.24 -14.69 12.35
C TYR A 174 -0.20 -13.63 12.03
N VAL A 175 -0.16 -12.60 12.88
CA VAL A 175 0.63 -11.39 12.71
C VAL A 175 1.21 -11.04 14.07
N ARG A 176 2.36 -10.38 14.07
CA ARG A 176 2.89 -9.65 15.24
C ARG A 176 2.82 -8.16 14.94
N LEU A 177 2.31 -7.36 15.86
CA LEU A 177 2.36 -5.90 15.76
C LEU A 177 3.56 -5.37 16.55
N ARG A 178 4.53 -4.80 15.85
CA ARG A 178 5.65 -4.10 16.47
C ARG A 178 5.34 -2.62 16.57
N LYS A 179 5.68 -1.96 17.67
CA LYS A 179 5.56 -0.50 17.71
C LYS A 179 6.65 0.16 16.87
N GLU A 180 6.31 1.24 16.18
CA GLU A 180 7.26 2.02 15.41
C GLU A 180 8.36 2.57 16.34
N GLY A 181 9.63 2.17 16.10
CA GLY A 181 10.78 2.53 16.94
C GLY A 181 11.32 1.41 17.83
N GLU A 182 10.61 0.29 17.97
CA GLU A 182 11.17 -0.93 18.58
C GLU A 182 11.92 -1.72 17.50
N GLY A 183 13.23 -1.92 17.68
CA GLY A 183 14.13 -2.61 16.75
C GLY A 183 15.16 -3.43 17.50
#